data_AF-V5HTZ8-F1
#
_entry.id   AF-V5HTZ8-F1
#
_cell.length_a   1.000
_cell.length_b   1.000
_cell.length_c   1.000
_cell.angle_alpha   90.00
_cell.angle_beta   90.00
_cell.angle_gamma   90.00
#
_symmetry.space_group_name_H-M   'P 1'
#
loop_
_entity.id
_entity.type
_entity.pdbx_description
1 polymer ?
#
loop_
_entity_poly.entity_id
_entity_poly.type
_entity_poly.pdbx_seq_one_letter_code
_entity_poly.pdbx_strand_id
1 'polypeptide(L)'
;FRWTFSKQKVLLEFFRNHESMYNPQHVDYRNRELRNRLLQQLKDIIGCEPSEAKSKFHSLRTYFTKELNKVRHSKLPGNGPVYSSRWELFHDMLFIQNAYQPRPNPSVQLQAERRLAKQRRHRADECRRCTDRRRIHRS
;
A
#
# COMPACT_ATOMS: atom_id res chain seq x y z
N PHE A 1 -22.59 -15.35 -4.88
CA PHE A 1 -21.88 -16.45 -4.17
C PHE A 1 -21.76 -16.19 -2.67
N ARG A 2 -21.79 -17.23 -1.82
CA ARG A 2 -21.65 -17.10 -0.35
C ARG A 2 -20.21 -17.34 0.10
N TRP A 3 -19.61 -16.33 0.74
CA TRP A 3 -18.25 -16.40 1.27
C TRP A 3 -18.21 -16.85 2.73
N THR A 4 -17.73 -18.07 2.98
CA THR A 4 -17.39 -18.56 4.32
C THR A 4 -15.93 -18.28 4.65
N PHE A 5 -15.56 -18.39 5.93
CA PHE A 5 -14.17 -18.22 6.37
C PHE A 5 -13.22 -19.21 5.67
N SER A 6 -13.59 -20.49 5.58
CA SER A 6 -12.79 -21.51 4.90
C SER A 6 -12.57 -21.18 3.41
N LYS A 7 -13.60 -20.69 2.71
CA LYS A 7 -13.47 -20.25 1.32
C LYS A 7 -12.58 -19.03 1.16
N GLN A 8 -12.61 -18.10 2.12
CA GLN A 8 -11.70 -16.95 2.13
C GLN A 8 -10.26 -17.40 2.35
N LYS A 9 -10.01 -18.38 3.22
CA LYS A 9 -8.67 -18.97 3.39
C LYS A 9 -8.15 -19.62 2.11
N VAL A 10 -8.95 -20.48 1.47
CA VAL A 10 -8.58 -21.11 0.19
C VAL A 10 -8.29 -20.05 -0.88
N LEU A 11 -9.11 -18.98 -0.95
CA LEU A 11 -8.85 -17.85 -1.84
C LEU A 11 -7.49 -17.20 -1.56
N LEU A 12 -7.17 -16.91 -0.29
CA LEU A 12 -5.91 -16.27 0.07
C LEU A 12 -4.70 -17.17 -0.20
N GLU A 13 -4.80 -18.45 0.12
CA GLU A 13 -3.76 -19.44 -0.15
C GLU A 13 -3.50 -19.58 -1.65
N PHE A 14 -4.57 -19.62 -2.47
CA PHE A 14 -4.43 -19.66 -3.91
C PHE A 14 -3.70 -18.42 -4.45
N PHE A 15 -4.06 -17.22 -3.97
CA PHE A 15 -3.36 -15.99 -4.36
C PHE A 15 -1.92 -15.94 -3.87
N ARG A 16 -1.64 -16.47 -2.68
CA ARG A 16 -0.28 -16.56 -2.12
C ARG A 16 0.64 -17.41 -3.00
N ASN A 17 0.11 -18.50 -3.56
CA ASN A 17 0.87 -19.39 -4.44
C ASN A 17 1.03 -18.86 -5.87
N HIS A 18 0.28 -17.81 -6.26
CA HIS A 18 0.29 -17.26 -7.61
C HIS A 18 0.59 -15.76 -7.60
N GLU A 19 1.87 -15.42 -7.49
CA GLU A 19 2.34 -14.03 -7.38
C GLU A 19 1.93 -13.14 -8.57
N SER A 20 1.86 -13.72 -9.77
CA SER A 20 1.39 -13.07 -11.00
C SER A 20 -0.03 -12.47 -10.88
N MET A 21 -0.85 -12.93 -9.93
CA MET A 21 -2.21 -12.42 -9.76
C MET A 21 -2.27 -11.08 -9.02
N TYR A 22 -1.35 -10.83 -8.09
CA TYR A 22 -1.41 -9.68 -7.19
C TYR A 22 -0.20 -8.74 -7.28
N ASN A 23 0.97 -9.21 -7.70
CA ASN A 23 2.20 -8.41 -7.73
C ASN A 23 2.41 -7.74 -9.10
N PRO A 24 2.31 -6.39 -9.19
CA PRO A 24 2.56 -5.67 -10.44
C PRO A 24 3.98 -5.78 -10.99
N GLN A 25 4.95 -6.16 -10.14
CA GLN A 25 6.35 -6.33 -10.51
C GLN A 25 6.65 -7.73 -11.07
N HIS A 26 5.73 -8.69 -10.94
CA HIS A 26 5.91 -10.04 -11.48
C HIS A 26 5.85 -10.02 -13.01
N VAL A 27 6.73 -10.77 -13.68
CA VAL A 27 6.84 -10.82 -15.15
C VAL A 27 5.51 -11.17 -15.81
N ASP A 28 4.81 -12.18 -15.28
CA ASP A 28 3.50 -12.60 -15.78
C ASP A 28 2.31 -11.76 -15.29
N TYR A 29 2.51 -10.64 -14.58
CA TYR A 29 1.39 -9.85 -14.06
C TYR A 29 0.44 -9.37 -15.16
N ARG A 30 1.00 -9.06 -16.35
CA ARG A 30 0.25 -8.61 -17.54
C ARG A 30 -0.23 -9.77 -18.41
N ASN A 31 0.11 -11.02 -18.09
CA ASN A 31 -0.30 -12.19 -18.85
C ASN A 31 -1.78 -12.50 -18.60
N ARG A 32 -2.65 -12.00 -19.51
CA ARG A 32 -4.11 -12.14 -19.40
C ARG A 32 -4.55 -13.60 -19.45
N GLU A 33 -3.93 -14.39 -20.33
CA GLU A 33 -4.24 -15.81 -20.49
C GLU A 33 -3.92 -16.59 -19.22
N LEU A 34 -2.74 -16.37 -18.62
CA LEU A 34 -2.41 -16.99 -17.34
C LEU A 34 -3.42 -16.62 -16.26
N ARG A 35 -3.75 -15.32 -16.11
CA ARG A 35 -4.72 -14.88 -15.09
C ARG A 35 -6.09 -15.50 -15.29
N ASN A 36 -6.57 -15.58 -16.53
CA ASN A 36 -7.86 -16.18 -16.84
C ASN A 36 -7.86 -17.67 -16.49
N ARG A 37 -6.80 -18.42 -16.84
CA ARG A 37 -6.65 -19.83 -16.46
C ARG A 37 -6.66 -20.03 -14.95
N LEU A 38 -5.88 -19.24 -14.21
CA LEU A 38 -5.84 -19.30 -12.74
C LEU A 38 -7.19 -19.01 -12.10
N LEU A 39 -7.95 -18.06 -12.66
CA LEU A 39 -9.30 -17.76 -12.17
C LEU A 39 -10.31 -18.87 -12.48
N GLN A 40 -10.17 -19.57 -13.60
CA GLN A 40 -10.99 -20.75 -13.89
C GLN A 40 -10.65 -21.89 -12.93
N GLN A 41 -9.37 -22.15 -12.68
CA GLN A 41 -8.96 -23.14 -11.66
C GLN A 41 -9.54 -22.80 -10.29
N LEU A 42 -9.52 -21.52 -9.90
CA LEU A 42 -10.12 -21.09 -8.65
C LEU A 42 -11.64 -21.30 -8.63
N LYS A 43 -12.32 -21.04 -9.76
CA LYS A 43 -13.73 -21.37 -9.93
C LYS A 43 -13.98 -22.86 -9.70
N ASP A 44 -13.16 -23.74 -10.24
CA ASP A 44 -13.31 -25.19 -10.07
C ASP A 44 -13.10 -25.63 -8.60
N ILE A 45 -12.20 -24.96 -7.87
CA ILE A 45 -11.88 -25.30 -6.47
C ILE A 45 -12.99 -24.85 -5.50
N ILE A 46 -13.45 -23.59 -5.58
CA ILE A 46 -14.38 -23.02 -4.58
C ILE A 46 -15.80 -22.78 -5.11
N GLY A 47 -16.02 -22.92 -6.42
CA GLY A 47 -17.30 -22.75 -7.11
C GLY A 47 -17.72 -21.30 -7.32
N CYS A 48 -16.80 -20.32 -7.27
CA CYS A 48 -17.13 -18.90 -7.46
C CYS A 48 -16.82 -18.42 -8.87
N GLU A 49 -17.55 -17.41 -9.34
CA GLU A 49 -17.21 -16.80 -10.63
C GLU A 49 -15.89 -16.00 -10.54
N PRO A 50 -15.09 -15.94 -11.63
CA PRO A 50 -13.86 -15.15 -11.68
C PRO A 50 -14.01 -13.69 -11.25
N SER A 51 -15.16 -13.07 -11.54
CA SER A 51 -15.47 -11.70 -11.14
C SER A 51 -15.66 -11.57 -9.63
N GLU A 52 -16.31 -12.55 -9.00
CA GLU A 52 -16.54 -12.60 -7.56
C GLU A 52 -15.23 -12.83 -6.79
N ALA A 53 -14.38 -13.73 -7.28
CA ALA A 53 -13.04 -13.94 -6.72
C ALA A 53 -12.22 -12.65 -6.71
N LYS A 54 -12.16 -11.94 -7.85
CA LYS A 54 -11.47 -10.65 -7.98
C LYS A 54 -12.02 -9.62 -7.00
N SER A 55 -13.35 -9.47 -6.96
CA SER A 55 -14.02 -8.49 -6.11
C SER A 55 -13.78 -8.78 -4.62
N LYS A 56 -13.85 -10.06 -4.23
CA LYS A 56 -13.59 -10.48 -2.86
C LYS A 56 -12.14 -10.25 -2.46
N PHE A 57 -11.19 -10.67 -3.30
CA PHE A 57 -9.77 -10.44 -3.04
C PHE A 57 -9.45 -8.94 -2.94
N HIS A 58 -10.04 -8.12 -3.81
CA HIS A 58 -9.92 -6.66 -3.73
C HIS A 58 -10.41 -6.12 -2.39
N SER A 59 -11.58 -6.56 -1.93
CA SER A 59 -12.18 -6.14 -0.66
C SER A 59 -11.32 -6.53 0.54
N LEU A 60 -10.84 -7.78 0.58
CA LEU A 60 -9.92 -8.29 1.60
C LEU A 60 -8.63 -7.47 1.63
N ARG A 61 -8.06 -7.19 0.45
CA ARG A 61 -6.84 -6.39 0.34
C ARG A 61 -7.04 -4.96 0.85
N THR A 62 -8.16 -4.33 0.52
CA THR A 62 -8.47 -2.97 1.01
C THR A 62 -8.56 -2.94 2.54
N TYR A 63 -9.19 -3.95 3.14
CA TYR A 63 -9.26 -4.08 4.59
C TYR A 63 -7.88 -4.34 5.20
N PHE A 64 -7.10 -5.27 4.63
CA PHE A 64 -5.72 -5.55 5.01
C PHE A 64 -4.85 -4.30 5.00
N THR A 65 -4.89 -3.50 3.94
CA THR A 65 -4.07 -2.27 3.85
C THR A 65 -4.40 -1.28 4.96
N LYS A 66 -5.69 -1.10 5.27
CA LYS A 66 -6.12 -0.23 6.39
C LYS A 66 -5.60 -0.76 7.72
N GLU A 67 -5.72 -2.05 7.93
CA GLU A 67 -5.31 -2.70 9.17
C GLU A 67 -3.78 -2.68 9.35
N LEU A 68 -3.04 -2.96 8.27
CA LEU A 68 -1.58 -2.88 8.23
C LEU A 68 -1.09 -1.46 8.53
N ASN A 69 -1.80 -0.43 8.04
CA ASN A 69 -1.48 0.96 8.35
C ASN A 69 -1.68 1.28 9.84
N LYS A 70 -2.71 0.74 10.50
CA LYS A 70 -2.87 0.91 11.96
C LYS A 70 -1.71 0.28 12.73
N VAL A 71 -1.35 -0.96 12.36
CA VAL A 71 -0.21 -1.67 12.96
C VAL A 71 1.08 -0.86 12.76
N ARG A 72 1.35 -0.40 11.53
CA ARG A 72 2.53 0.43 11.22
C ARG A 72 2.53 1.74 12.00
N HIS A 73 1.39 2.43 12.09
CA HIS A 73 1.28 3.72 12.77
C HIS A 73 1.50 3.60 14.28
N SER A 74 1.00 2.53 14.91
CA SER A 74 1.22 2.28 16.34
C SER A 74 2.67 1.98 16.72
N LYS A 75 3.49 1.54 15.74
CA LYS A 75 4.91 1.27 15.93
C LYS A 75 5.78 2.53 15.81
N LEU A 76 5.20 3.67 15.42
CA LEU A 76 5.93 4.94 15.35
C LEU A 76 6.17 5.49 16.76
N PRO A 77 7.33 6.12 17.01
CA PRO A 77 7.62 6.72 18.31
C PRO A 77 6.60 7.81 18.64
N GLY A 78 6.09 7.79 19.89
CA GLY A 78 5.10 8.74 20.38
C GLY A 78 3.62 8.35 20.18
N ASN A 79 3.33 7.22 19.53
CA ASN A 79 1.96 6.80 19.18
C ASN A 79 1.28 5.82 20.16
N GLY A 80 1.64 5.86 21.45
CA GLY A 80 1.00 5.03 22.48
C GLY A 80 1.34 3.53 22.34
N PRO A 81 0.49 2.62 22.87
CA PRO A 81 0.77 1.19 22.89
C PRO A 81 0.72 0.56 21.49
N VAL A 82 1.58 -0.44 21.26
CA VAL A 82 1.66 -1.16 19.98
C VAL A 82 0.35 -1.88 19.68
N TYR A 83 -0.23 -1.60 18.52
CA TYR A 83 -1.45 -2.22 18.03
C TYR A 83 -1.14 -3.53 17.30
N SER A 84 -1.80 -4.60 17.75
CA SER A 84 -1.83 -5.90 17.08
C SER A 84 -3.22 -6.13 16.49
N SER A 85 -3.30 -6.46 15.19
CA SER A 85 -4.57 -6.76 14.54
C SER A 85 -5.18 -8.04 15.13
N ARG A 86 -6.49 -8.00 15.38
CA ARG A 86 -7.29 -9.17 15.80
C ARG A 86 -7.93 -9.90 14.61
N TRP A 87 -7.65 -9.46 13.38
CA TRP A 87 -8.27 -10.03 12.21
C TRP A 87 -7.61 -11.37 11.86
N GLU A 88 -8.41 -12.44 11.86
CA GLU A 88 -7.93 -13.82 11.69
C GLU A 88 -7.20 -14.06 10.36
N LEU A 89 -7.58 -13.33 9.29
CA LEU A 89 -6.93 -13.43 7.97
C LEU A 89 -5.74 -12.48 7.81
N PHE A 90 -5.40 -11.69 8.83
CA PHE A 90 -4.34 -10.69 8.72
C PHE A 90 -2.99 -11.33 8.41
N HIS A 91 -2.65 -12.40 9.13
CA HIS A 91 -1.39 -13.13 8.94
C HIS A 91 -1.34 -13.82 7.58
N ASP A 92 -2.47 -14.38 7.13
CA ASP A 92 -2.61 -15.02 5.83
C ASP A 92 -2.38 -14.04 4.67
N MET A 93 -2.54 -12.73 4.89
CA MET A 93 -2.37 -11.69 3.87
C MET A 93 -1.01 -10.97 3.91
N LEU A 94 -0.12 -11.33 4.84
CA LEU A 94 1.19 -10.67 4.97
C LEU A 94 2.06 -10.79 3.70
N PHE A 95 1.88 -11.85 2.90
CA PHE A 95 2.62 -12.04 1.65
C PHE A 95 2.41 -10.89 0.64
N ILE A 96 1.31 -10.15 0.75
CA ILE A 96 0.97 -9.04 -0.15
C ILE A 96 1.80 -7.79 0.17
N GLN A 97 2.34 -7.68 1.39
CA GLN A 97 3.00 -6.48 1.89
C GLN A 97 4.12 -6.00 0.97
N ASN A 98 4.96 -6.91 0.45
CA ASN A 98 6.14 -6.56 -0.33
C ASN A 98 5.79 -6.14 -1.76
N ALA A 99 4.74 -6.74 -2.34
CA ALA A 99 4.24 -6.41 -3.67
C ALA A 99 3.48 -5.07 -3.72
N TYR A 100 3.01 -4.59 -2.57
CA TYR A 100 2.20 -3.38 -2.48
C TYR A 100 3.03 -2.20 -1.98
N GLN A 101 3.71 -1.52 -2.91
CA GLN A 101 4.15 -0.17 -2.65
C GLN A 101 2.94 0.77 -2.77
N PRO A 102 2.63 1.58 -1.74
CA PRO A 102 1.60 2.60 -1.88
C PRO A 102 1.97 3.46 -3.08
N ARG A 103 1.07 3.54 -4.07
CA ARG A 103 1.28 4.51 -5.16
C ARG A 103 1.34 5.88 -4.50
N PRO A 104 2.42 6.66 -4.71
CA PRO A 104 2.46 8.00 -4.18
C PRO A 104 1.24 8.75 -4.75
N ASN A 105 0.42 9.28 -3.86
CA ASN A 105 -0.73 10.07 -4.30
C ASN A 105 -0.15 11.34 -4.95
N PRO A 106 -0.37 11.59 -6.26
CA PRO A 106 0.24 12.72 -6.97
C PRO A 106 -0.07 14.05 -6.29
N SER A 107 -1.25 14.16 -5.66
CA SER A 107 -1.65 15.37 -4.93
C SER A 107 -0.88 15.57 -3.61
N VAL A 108 -0.52 14.49 -2.90
CA VAL A 108 0.34 14.57 -1.70
C VAL A 108 1.78 14.88 -2.09
N GLN A 109 2.27 14.32 -3.18
CA GLN A 109 3.62 14.54 -3.68
C GLN A 109 3.82 16.00 -4.12
N LEU A 110 2.87 16.55 -4.89
CA LEU A 110 2.87 17.96 -5.28
C LEU A 110 2.79 18.91 -4.07
N GLN A 111 2.03 18.55 -3.03
CA GLN A 111 1.97 19.34 -1.79
C GLN A 111 3.28 19.30 -1.01
N ALA A 112 3.94 18.14 -0.91
CA ALA A 112 5.24 18.00 -0.27
C ALA A 112 6.33 18.80 -0.99
N GLU A 113 6.35 18.74 -2.33
CA GLU A 113 7.26 19.54 -3.18
C GLU A 113 7.03 21.04 -2.99
N ARG A 114 5.77 21.49 -2.95
CA ARG A 114 5.41 22.88 -2.67
C ARG A 114 5.88 23.33 -1.28
N ARG A 115 5.76 22.49 -0.25
CA ARG A 115 6.24 22.79 1.12
C ARG A 115 7.76 22.91 1.16
N LEU A 116 8.48 22.00 0.51
CA LEU A 116 9.94 22.05 0.39
C LEU A 116 10.41 23.30 -0.36
N ALA A 117 9.75 23.65 -1.46
CA ALA A 117 10.05 24.88 -2.22
C ALA A 117 9.87 26.14 -1.36
N LYS A 118 8.82 26.18 -0.52
CA LYS A 118 8.55 27.31 0.39
C LYS A 118 9.62 27.42 1.49
N GLN A 119 10.06 26.30 2.07
CA GLN A 119 11.17 26.28 3.04
C GLN A 119 12.50 26.72 2.40
N ARG A 120 12.80 26.28 1.18
CA ARG A 120 14.02 26.70 0.46
C ARG A 120 14.03 28.20 0.16
N ARG A 121 12.87 28.79 -0.15
CA ARG A 121 12.73 30.25 -0.35
C ARG A 121 12.95 31.02 0.96
N HIS A 122 12.28 30.61 2.05
CA HIS A 122 12.48 31.23 3.37
C HIS A 122 13.94 31.22 3.82
N ARG A 123 14.61 30.06 3.67
CA ARG A 123 16.04 29.91 4.01
C ARG A 123 16.94 30.78 3.13
N ALA A 124 16.59 30.98 1.86
CA ALA A 124 17.32 31.88 0.97
C ALA A 124 17.12 33.36 1.32
N ASP A 125 15.91 33.74 1.74
CA ASP A 125 15.59 35.10 2.19
C ASP A 125 16.25 35.43 3.55
N GLU A 126 16.32 34.46 4.47
CA GLU A 126 17.09 34.56 5.71
C GLU A 126 18.59 34.71 5.46
N CYS A 127 19.14 33.98 4.48
CA CYS A 127 20.54 34.10 4.08
C CYS A 127 20.85 35.50 3.49
N ARG A 128 19.95 36.03 2.65
CA ARG A 128 20.07 37.39 2.08
C ARG A 128 20.02 38.48 3.17
N ARG A 129 19.15 38.34 4.18
CA ARG A 129 19.11 39.28 5.33
C ARG A 129 20.39 39.24 6.18
N CYS A 130 21.07 38.08 6.25
CA CYS A 130 22.33 37.96 6.99
C CYS A 130 23.53 38.55 6.23
N THR A 131 23.52 38.49 4.89
CA THR A 131 24.54 39.14 4.04
C THR A 131 24.41 40.67 4.01
N ASP A 132 23.19 41.20 4.14
CA ASP A 132 22.92 42.65 4.15
C ASP A 132 23.35 43.31 5.48
N ARG A 133 23.10 42.65 6.62
CA ARG A 133 23.54 43.13 7.95
C ARG A 133 25.05 43.22 8.13
N ARG A 134 25.86 42.42 7.42
CA ARG A 134 27.33 42.51 7.47
C ARG A 134 27.91 43.68 6.66
N ARG A 135 27.10 44.30 5.79
CA ARG A 135 27.53 45.42 4.94
C ARG A 135 27.38 46.78 5.62
N ILE A 136 26.51 46.88 6.62
CA ILE A 136 26.17 48.13 7.32
C ILE A 136 27.15 48.45 8.48
N HIS A 137 27.99 47.50 8.91
CA HIS A 137 28.97 47.70 10.01
C HIS A 137 30.43 47.81 9.53
N ARG A 138 30.64 48.17 8.26
CA ARG A 138 31.98 48.36 7.66
C ARG A 138 32.17 49.73 7.00
N SER A 139 31.34 50.71 7.38
CA SER A 139 31.44 52.12 6.99
C SER A 139 31.51 53.00 8.22
#